data_AF-A0A0N5BQI5-F1
#
_entry.id   AF-A0A0N5BQI5-F1
#
_cell.length_a   1.000
_cell.length_b   1.000
_cell.length_c   1.000
_cell.angle_alpha   90.00
_cell.angle_beta   90.00
_cell.angle_gamma   90.00
#
_symmetry.space_group_name_H-M   'P 1'
#
loop_
_entity.id
_entity.type
_entity.pdbx_description
1 polymer ?
#
loop_
_entity_poly.entity_id
_entity_poly.type
_entity_poly.pdbx_seq_one_letter_code
_entity_poly.pdbx_strand_id
1 'polypeptide(L)'
;MHLGYQDGMAIVRKFGKPDFFITMTTNPNWREITENLYPGQLPNDRHDLIARVFKHKSDALIHDLKENKIMGNVVYLQSTIEFQKRSLPHIHILVKVSKEDFRLTSDQVDEYVKAEFPDKEKNPCLFEIVTKTMVHSRCDISKTKVPCWDEAKNICTKKFPEQYHKVTSITSKDLVIK
;
A
#
# COMPACT_ATOMS: atom_id res chain seq x y z
N MET A 1 -22.34 8.20 0.15
CA MET A 1 -21.46 7.50 1.11
C MET A 1 -22.15 6.31 1.80
N HIS A 2 -23.47 6.30 1.97
CA HIS A 2 -24.19 5.22 2.67
C HIS A 2 -24.34 3.91 1.86
N LEU A 3 -24.54 4.00 0.54
CA LEU A 3 -24.79 2.83 -0.32
C LEU A 3 -23.58 1.89 -0.42
N GLY A 4 -22.38 2.41 -0.69
CA GLY A 4 -21.18 1.57 -0.82
C GLY A 4 -20.77 0.85 0.48
N TYR A 5 -21.11 1.40 1.63
CA TYR A 5 -20.95 0.71 2.91
C TYR A 5 -21.95 -0.45 3.04
N GLN A 6 -23.24 -0.21 2.75
CA GLN A 6 -24.27 -1.24 2.81
C GLN A 6 -23.99 -2.39 1.84
N ASP A 7 -23.60 -2.08 0.60
CA ASP A 7 -23.22 -3.07 -0.41
C ASP A 7 -22.00 -3.89 0.06
N GLY A 8 -20.99 -3.21 0.62
CA GLY A 8 -19.82 -3.90 1.16
C GLY A 8 -20.17 -4.83 2.32
N MET A 9 -21.04 -4.40 3.23
CA MET A 9 -21.52 -5.26 4.31
C MET A 9 -22.33 -6.44 3.78
N ALA A 10 -23.13 -6.26 2.72
CA ALA A 10 -23.87 -7.34 2.08
C ALA A 10 -22.93 -8.37 1.39
N ILE A 11 -21.90 -7.89 0.70
CA ILE A 11 -20.87 -8.72 0.06
C ILE A 11 -20.11 -9.52 1.13
N VAL A 12 -19.66 -8.87 2.21
CA VAL A 12 -18.93 -9.53 3.31
C VAL A 12 -19.81 -10.58 4.01
N ARG A 13 -21.11 -10.31 4.20
CA ARG A 13 -22.05 -11.31 4.74
C ARG A 13 -22.20 -12.53 3.83
N LYS A 14 -22.16 -12.35 2.52
CA LYS A 14 -22.35 -13.43 1.53
C LYS A 14 -21.07 -14.23 1.27
N PHE A 15 -19.93 -13.55 1.12
CA PHE A 15 -18.66 -14.14 0.65
C PHE A 15 -17.57 -14.19 1.73
N GLY A 16 -17.83 -13.66 2.91
CA GLY A 16 -16.88 -13.57 4.01
C GLY A 16 -16.00 -12.32 3.96
N LYS A 17 -15.19 -12.13 5.02
CA LYS A 17 -14.26 -11.00 5.15
C LYS A 17 -13.17 -11.02 4.06
N PRO A 18 -12.66 -9.85 3.64
CA PRO A 18 -11.60 -9.77 2.67
C PRO A 18 -10.29 -10.36 3.22
N ASP A 19 -9.44 -10.82 2.31
CA ASP A 19 -8.12 -11.39 2.62
C ASP A 19 -7.05 -10.30 2.63
N PHE A 20 -7.13 -9.36 1.69
CA PHE A 20 -6.17 -8.27 1.55
C PHE A 20 -6.84 -6.90 1.68
N PHE A 21 -6.12 -5.98 2.31
CA PHE A 21 -6.42 -4.55 2.31
C PHE A 21 -5.26 -3.81 1.67
N ILE A 22 -5.46 -3.33 0.45
CA ILE A 22 -4.43 -2.66 -0.35
C ILE A 22 -4.72 -1.17 -0.34
N THR A 23 -3.70 -0.37 -0.06
CA THR A 23 -3.76 1.09 -0.19
C THR A 23 -2.76 1.53 -1.24
N MET A 24 -3.21 2.32 -2.22
CA MET A 24 -2.32 3.01 -3.14
C MET A 24 -2.50 4.51 -2.95
N THR A 25 -1.40 5.18 -2.60
CA THR A 25 -1.35 6.63 -2.41
C THR A 25 -0.68 7.27 -3.61
N THR A 26 -1.20 8.40 -4.08
CA THR A 26 -0.57 9.15 -5.15
C THR A 26 0.81 9.64 -4.75
N ASN A 27 1.78 9.48 -5.64
CA ASN A 27 3.11 10.09 -5.51
C ASN A 27 3.22 11.29 -6.47
N PRO A 28 3.42 12.53 -5.97
CA PRO A 28 3.50 13.70 -6.83
C PRO A 28 4.77 13.73 -7.68
N ASN A 29 5.76 12.89 -7.33
CA ASN A 29 7.01 12.72 -8.08
C ASN A 29 6.92 11.65 -9.17
N TRP A 30 5.73 11.13 -9.47
CA TRP A 30 5.56 10.29 -10.64
C TRP A 30 5.95 11.05 -11.89
N ARG A 31 6.72 10.37 -12.76
CA ARG A 31 7.30 10.96 -13.95
C ARG A 31 6.25 11.58 -14.86
N GLU A 32 5.10 10.92 -14.99
CA GLU A 32 3.96 11.39 -15.78
C GLU A 32 3.40 12.73 -15.27
N ILE A 33 3.56 13.03 -13.98
CA ILE A 33 3.22 14.34 -13.40
C ILE A 33 4.36 15.31 -13.69
N THR A 34 5.58 15.00 -13.24
CA THR A 34 6.71 15.95 -13.27
C THR A 34 7.11 16.39 -14.68
N GLU A 35 7.01 15.51 -15.67
CA GLU A 35 7.34 15.82 -17.08
C GLU A 35 6.27 16.66 -17.79
N ASN A 36 5.07 16.76 -17.22
CA ASN A 36 3.92 17.48 -17.81
C ASN A 36 3.54 18.76 -17.04
N LEU A 37 4.44 19.26 -16.20
CA LEU A 37 4.33 20.56 -15.53
C LEU A 37 4.86 21.68 -16.44
N TYR A 38 4.18 22.83 -16.45
CA TYR A 38 4.73 24.02 -17.09
C TYR A 38 5.89 24.60 -16.25
N PRO A 39 6.80 25.40 -16.85
CA PRO A 39 7.88 26.04 -16.11
C PRO A 39 7.36 26.81 -14.89
N GLY A 40 7.92 26.51 -13.71
CA GLY A 40 7.53 27.12 -12.44
C GLY A 40 6.30 26.51 -11.74
N GLN A 41 5.61 25.55 -12.35
CA GLN A 41 4.51 24.83 -11.70
C GLN A 41 5.02 23.74 -10.75
N LEU A 42 4.33 23.59 -9.63
CA LEU A 42 4.44 22.47 -8.72
C LEU A 42 3.33 21.45 -9.03
N PRO A 43 3.49 20.17 -8.67
CA PRO A 43 2.42 19.17 -8.78
C PRO A 43 1.09 19.65 -8.19
N ASN A 44 1.14 20.32 -7.04
CA ASN A 44 -0.05 20.85 -6.36
C ASN A 44 -0.77 21.95 -7.16
N ASP A 45 -0.14 22.56 -8.15
CA ASP A 45 -0.79 23.55 -9.03
C ASP A 45 -1.63 22.87 -10.13
N ARG A 46 -1.40 21.57 -10.37
CA ARG A 46 -2.01 20.76 -11.44
C ARG A 46 -2.78 19.56 -10.91
N HIS A 47 -3.81 19.83 -10.10
CA HIS A 47 -4.72 18.82 -9.57
C HIS A 47 -5.38 17.95 -10.66
N ASP A 48 -5.63 18.51 -11.85
CA ASP A 48 -6.16 17.77 -13.00
C ASP A 48 -5.18 16.69 -13.49
N LEU A 49 -3.89 17.01 -13.53
CA LEU A 49 -2.83 16.08 -13.93
C LEU A 49 -2.65 14.98 -12.89
N ILE A 50 -2.60 15.35 -11.60
CA ILE A 50 -2.56 14.41 -10.48
C ILE A 50 -3.72 13.41 -10.56
N ALA A 51 -4.95 13.90 -10.69
CA ALA A 51 -6.15 13.06 -10.70
C ALA A 51 -6.16 12.09 -11.90
N ARG A 52 -5.73 12.54 -13.09
CA ARG A 52 -5.64 11.68 -14.28
C ARG A 52 -4.60 10.59 -14.11
N VAL A 53 -3.37 10.95 -13.71
CA VAL A 53 -2.29 9.96 -13.52
C VAL A 53 -2.66 8.96 -12.44
N PHE A 54 -3.22 9.43 -11.31
CA PHE A 54 -3.72 8.55 -10.25
C PHE A 54 -4.78 7.58 -10.77
N LYS A 55 -5.77 8.07 -11.53
CA LYS A 55 -6.84 7.24 -12.09
C LYS A 55 -6.29 6.15 -13.01
N HIS A 56 -5.37 6.49 -13.90
CA HIS A 56 -4.73 5.51 -14.79
C HIS A 56 -3.97 4.44 -13.99
N LYS A 57 -3.20 4.83 -12.97
CA LYS A 57 -2.47 3.87 -12.13
C LYS A 57 -3.40 3.03 -11.25
N SER A 58 -4.50 3.59 -10.74
CA SER A 58 -5.48 2.84 -9.96
C SER A 58 -6.22 1.83 -10.83
N ASP A 59 -6.54 2.19 -12.07
CA ASP A 59 -7.21 1.29 -13.00
C ASP A 59 -6.28 0.17 -13.46
N ALA A 60 -5.00 0.48 -13.71
CA ALA A 60 -3.98 -0.53 -13.97
C ALA A 60 -3.86 -1.52 -12.80
N LEU A 61 -3.80 -1.04 -11.55
CA LEU A 61 -3.75 -1.92 -10.38
C LEU A 61 -5.00 -2.81 -10.26
N ILE A 62 -6.20 -2.25 -10.48
CA ILE A 62 -7.45 -3.03 -10.44
C ILE A 62 -7.48 -4.07 -11.58
N HIS A 63 -7.02 -3.71 -12.77
CA HIS A 63 -6.88 -4.62 -13.90
C HIS A 63 -5.90 -5.75 -13.57
N ASP A 64 -4.75 -5.45 -12.98
CA ASP A 64 -3.78 -6.46 -12.58
C ASP A 64 -4.37 -7.45 -11.57
N LEU A 65 -5.13 -6.94 -10.60
CA LEU A 65 -5.79 -7.76 -9.58
C LEU A 65 -6.90 -8.66 -10.18
N LYS A 66 -7.72 -8.14 -11.10
CA LYS A 66 -8.90 -8.86 -11.62
C LYS A 66 -8.60 -9.73 -12.85
N GLU A 67 -7.93 -9.14 -13.83
CA GLU A 67 -7.75 -9.73 -15.16
C GLU A 67 -6.43 -10.50 -15.25
N ASN A 68 -5.33 -9.87 -14.82
CA ASN A 68 -4.02 -10.53 -14.78
C ASN A 68 -3.87 -11.49 -13.60
N LYS A 69 -4.83 -11.45 -12.64
CA LYS A 69 -4.92 -12.35 -11.49
C LYS A 69 -3.61 -12.47 -10.72
N ILE A 70 -2.91 -11.35 -10.51
CA ILE A 70 -1.61 -11.33 -9.83
C ILE A 70 -1.69 -11.84 -8.38
N MET A 71 -2.90 -11.89 -7.80
CA MET A 71 -3.17 -12.46 -6.48
C MET A 71 -4.06 -13.71 -6.54
N GLY A 72 -4.19 -14.35 -7.70
CA GLY A 72 -5.14 -15.44 -7.94
C GLY A 72 -6.54 -14.94 -8.32
N ASN A 73 -7.51 -15.85 -8.28
CA ASN A 73 -8.88 -15.59 -8.69
C ASN A 73 -9.63 -14.76 -7.64
N VAL A 74 -9.99 -13.53 -8.00
CA VAL A 74 -10.73 -12.61 -7.13
C VAL A 74 -12.20 -12.98 -7.07
N VAL A 75 -12.69 -13.33 -5.88
CA VAL A 75 -14.12 -13.60 -5.59
C VAL A 75 -14.91 -12.30 -5.56
N TYR A 76 -14.36 -11.28 -4.88
CA TYR A 76 -14.88 -9.92 -4.95
C TYR A 76 -13.78 -8.90 -4.70
N LEU A 77 -13.95 -7.71 -5.27
CA LEU A 77 -13.12 -6.54 -5.04
C LEU A 77 -14.02 -5.34 -4.83
N GLN A 78 -13.80 -4.63 -3.73
CA GLN A 78 -14.43 -3.34 -3.45
C GLN A 78 -13.34 -2.30 -3.29
N SER A 79 -13.57 -1.11 -3.84
CA SER A 79 -12.63 0.00 -3.67
C SER A 79 -13.33 1.32 -3.40
N THR A 80 -12.63 2.19 -2.68
CA THR A 80 -13.06 3.56 -2.42
C THR A 80 -11.88 4.48 -2.66
N ILE A 81 -12.11 5.54 -3.43
CA ILE A 81 -11.15 6.63 -3.61
C ILE A 81 -11.50 7.72 -2.60
N GLU A 82 -10.49 8.18 -1.87
CA GLU A 82 -10.61 9.26 -0.91
C GLU A 82 -9.73 10.43 -1.34
N PHE A 83 -10.33 11.61 -1.34
CA PHE A 83 -9.64 12.88 -1.50
C PHE A 83 -9.61 13.57 -0.15
N GLN A 84 -8.49 13.51 0.58
CA GLN A 84 -8.40 14.28 1.82
C GLN A 84 -8.20 15.75 1.47
N LYS A 85 -8.78 16.66 2.26
CA LYS A 85 -8.86 18.11 1.97
C LYS A 85 -7.53 18.80 1.64
N ARG A 86 -6.40 18.18 1.96
CA ARG A 86 -5.03 18.65 1.66
C ARG A 86 -4.07 17.52 1.28
N SER A 87 -4.59 16.32 1.02
CA SER A 87 -3.77 15.20 0.59
C SER A 87 -3.96 14.95 -0.89
N LEU A 88 -2.99 14.24 -1.45
CA LEU A 88 -3.17 13.64 -2.75
C LEU A 88 -4.19 12.49 -2.65
N PRO A 89 -4.85 12.12 -3.77
CA PRO A 89 -5.80 11.02 -3.77
C PRO A 89 -5.15 9.71 -3.31
N HIS A 90 -5.92 8.89 -2.60
CA HIS A 90 -5.56 7.51 -2.33
C HIS A 90 -6.76 6.60 -2.54
N ILE A 91 -6.49 5.34 -2.83
CA ILE A 91 -7.50 4.30 -3.01
C ILE A 91 -7.29 3.21 -1.98
N HIS A 92 -8.38 2.82 -1.33
CA HIS A 92 -8.45 1.65 -0.48
C HIS A 92 -9.15 0.54 -1.26
N ILE A 93 -8.56 -0.65 -1.30
CA ILE A 93 -9.06 -1.80 -2.04
C ILE A 93 -9.15 -2.99 -1.08
N LEU A 94 -10.36 -3.54 -0.93
CA LEU A 94 -10.62 -4.79 -0.24
C LEU A 94 -10.70 -5.91 -1.28
N VAL A 95 -9.90 -6.96 -1.11
CA VAL A 95 -9.86 -8.10 -2.04
C VAL A 95 -10.12 -9.40 -1.29
N LYS A 96 -11.05 -10.21 -1.83
CA LYS A 96 -11.25 -11.60 -1.44
C LYS A 96 -10.78 -12.50 -2.57
N VAL A 97 -9.88 -13.43 -2.26
CA VAL A 97 -9.33 -14.39 -3.22
C VAL A 97 -9.98 -15.76 -3.01
N SER A 98 -10.05 -16.56 -4.08
CA SER A 98 -10.51 -17.94 -4.02
C SER A 98 -9.72 -18.75 -2.99
N LYS A 99 -10.38 -19.66 -2.28
CA LYS A 99 -9.72 -20.56 -1.32
C LYS A 99 -8.75 -21.55 -1.98
N GLU A 100 -8.79 -21.67 -3.30
CA GLU A 100 -7.85 -22.46 -4.09
C GLU A 100 -6.53 -21.73 -4.26
N ASP A 101 -6.57 -20.41 -4.42
CA ASP A 101 -5.39 -19.57 -4.67
C ASP A 101 -4.81 -18.93 -3.40
N PHE A 102 -5.63 -18.67 -2.39
CA PHE A 102 -5.16 -18.10 -1.12
C PHE A 102 -5.85 -18.69 0.10
N ARG A 103 -5.03 -19.04 1.09
CA ARG A 103 -5.45 -19.37 2.45
C ARG A 103 -4.51 -18.67 3.42
N LEU A 104 -5.05 -18.15 4.52
CA LEU A 104 -4.24 -17.47 5.54
C LEU A 104 -3.38 -18.50 6.30
N THR A 105 -2.22 -18.82 5.74
CA THR A 105 -1.15 -19.63 6.34
C THR A 105 0.14 -18.83 6.33
N SER A 106 1.11 -19.16 7.20
CA SER A 106 2.38 -18.44 7.27
C SER A 106 3.12 -18.43 5.92
N ASP A 107 3.14 -19.58 5.22
CA ASP A 107 3.80 -19.71 3.92
C ASP A 107 3.17 -18.81 2.84
N GLN A 108 1.83 -18.72 2.84
CA GLN A 108 1.10 -17.83 1.93
C GLN A 108 1.36 -16.37 2.29
N VAL A 109 1.35 -16.00 3.58
CA VAL A 109 1.71 -14.63 3.98
C VAL A 109 3.11 -14.27 3.50
N ASP A 110 4.08 -15.16 3.67
CA ASP A 110 5.47 -14.96 3.22
C ASP A 110 5.61 -14.86 1.69
N GLU A 111 4.72 -15.51 0.94
CA GLU A 111 4.67 -15.43 -0.51
C GLU A 111 4.20 -14.05 -0.98
N TYR A 112 3.12 -13.54 -0.37
CA TYR A 112 2.45 -12.29 -0.77
C TYR A 112 3.04 -11.03 -0.11
N VAL A 113 3.61 -11.14 1.08
CA VAL A 113 4.12 -10.00 1.86
C VAL A 113 5.62 -10.17 2.07
N LYS A 114 6.39 -9.38 1.33
CA LYS A 114 7.85 -9.35 1.40
C LYS A 114 8.35 -7.93 1.62
N ALA A 115 9.18 -7.74 2.63
CA ALA A 115 9.85 -6.48 2.93
C ALA A 115 11.35 -6.55 2.56
N GLU A 116 11.65 -7.07 1.36
CA GLU A 116 13.01 -7.28 0.87
C GLU A 116 13.40 -6.23 -0.17
N PHE A 117 14.69 -5.91 -0.24
CA PHE A 117 15.21 -5.12 -1.34
C PHE A 117 15.26 -5.98 -2.61
N PRO A 118 14.71 -5.48 -3.74
CA PRO A 118 14.89 -6.12 -5.03
C PRO A 118 16.38 -6.26 -5.37
N ASP A 119 16.74 -7.29 -6.13
CA ASP A 119 18.10 -7.43 -6.63
C ASP A 119 18.45 -6.24 -7.53
N LYS A 120 19.49 -5.49 -7.15
CA LYS A 120 19.90 -4.25 -7.81
C LYS A 120 20.42 -4.49 -9.23
N GLU A 121 21.04 -5.63 -9.49
CA GLU A 121 21.58 -5.96 -10.81
C GLU A 121 20.50 -6.50 -11.75
N LYS A 122 19.61 -7.36 -11.23
CA LYS A 122 18.53 -7.96 -12.02
C LYS A 122 17.36 -7.00 -12.25
N ASN A 123 17.02 -6.18 -11.26
CA ASN A 123 15.85 -5.30 -11.27
C ASN A 123 16.22 -3.89 -10.77
N PRO A 124 17.10 -3.16 -11.47
CA PRO A 124 17.61 -1.85 -11.02
C PRO A 124 16.49 -0.82 -10.84
N CYS A 125 15.50 -0.80 -11.73
CA CYS A 125 14.36 0.11 -11.66
C CYS A 125 13.49 -0.16 -10.42
N LEU A 126 13.18 -1.43 -10.14
CA LEU A 126 12.38 -1.80 -8.97
C LEU A 126 13.14 -1.51 -7.68
N PHE A 127 14.44 -1.79 -7.64
CA PHE A 127 15.31 -1.44 -6.51
C PHE A 127 15.29 0.08 -6.25
N GLU A 128 15.41 0.90 -7.29
CA GLU A 128 15.35 2.35 -7.17
C GLU A 128 13.99 2.84 -6.64
N ILE A 129 12.88 2.28 -7.14
CA ILE A 129 11.54 2.64 -6.68
C ILE A 129 11.37 2.27 -5.20
N VAL A 130 11.69 1.03 -4.81
CA VAL A 130 11.53 0.54 -3.43
C VAL A 130 12.41 1.34 -2.47
N THR A 131 13.67 1.57 -2.82
CA THR A 131 14.59 2.36 -1.98
C THR A 131 14.12 3.80 -1.78
N LYS A 132 13.53 4.42 -2.80
CA LYS A 132 13.02 5.80 -2.72
C LYS A 132 11.68 5.93 -2.01
N THR A 133 10.82 4.90 -2.07
CA THR A 133 9.40 5.04 -1.68
C THR A 133 8.97 4.16 -0.51
N MET A 134 9.66 3.06 -0.24
CA MET A 134 9.26 2.05 0.74
C MET A 134 10.25 1.90 1.90
N VAL A 135 11.32 2.72 1.94
CA VAL A 135 12.31 2.71 3.03
C VAL A 135 12.03 3.87 3.96
N HIS A 136 11.73 3.55 5.22
CA HIS A 136 11.72 4.56 6.27
C HIS A 136 13.14 4.80 6.79
N SER A 137 13.53 6.07 6.93
CA SER A 137 14.79 6.41 7.60
C SER A 137 14.75 5.91 9.04
N ARG A 138 15.85 5.30 9.49
CA ARG A 138 15.98 4.82 10.87
C ARG A 138 15.76 5.96 11.86
N CYS A 139 14.65 5.90 12.58
CA CYS A 139 14.22 6.95 13.51
C CYS A 139 15.12 7.05 14.74
N ASP A 140 15.70 5.92 15.16
CA ASP A 140 16.64 5.84 16.27
C ASP A 140 18.01 6.47 15.97
N ILE A 141 18.40 6.51 14.69
CA ILE A 141 19.58 7.26 14.22
C ILE A 141 19.23 8.73 13.97
N SER A 142 18.10 8.98 13.31
CA SER A 142 17.71 10.32 12.84
C SER A 142 17.21 11.21 13.99
N LYS A 143 16.66 10.61 15.05
CA LYS A 143 16.16 11.26 16.27
C LYS A 143 15.29 12.47 15.96
N THR A 144 15.72 13.66 16.36
CA THR A 144 15.00 14.94 16.23
C THR A 144 14.70 15.34 14.77
N LYS A 145 15.32 14.68 13.79
CA LYS A 145 15.05 14.89 12.36
C LYS A 145 13.78 14.18 11.87
N VAL A 146 13.19 13.30 12.68
CA VAL A 146 11.95 12.58 12.31
C VAL A 146 10.81 12.92 13.27
N PRO A 147 9.58 13.11 12.76
CA PRO A 147 8.44 13.54 13.56
C PRO A 147 7.95 12.48 14.56
N CYS A 148 8.39 11.24 14.41
CA CYS A 148 7.99 10.14 15.28
C CYS A 148 8.83 10.01 16.55
N TRP A 149 9.93 10.76 16.70
CA TRP A 149 10.83 10.65 17.86
C TRP A 149 10.33 11.47 19.06
N ASP A 150 10.19 10.82 20.21
CA ASP A 150 9.95 11.47 21.50
C ASP A 150 11.30 11.76 22.15
N GLU A 151 11.70 13.03 22.17
CA GLU A 151 12.98 13.47 22.76
C GLU A 151 13.04 13.23 24.27
N ALA A 152 11.93 13.41 24.99
CA ALA A 152 11.89 13.28 26.43
C ALA A 152 12.06 11.83 26.88
N LYS A 153 11.51 10.89 26.10
CA LYS A 153 11.62 9.45 26.38
C LYS A 153 12.74 8.76 25.61
N ASN A 154 13.36 9.44 24.66
CA ASN A 154 14.40 8.91 23.77
C ASN A 154 13.95 7.61 23.06
N ILE A 155 12.71 7.60 22.56
CA ILE A 155 12.09 6.46 21.84
C ILE A 155 11.26 6.93 20.65
N CYS A 156 11.04 6.03 19.69
CA CYS A 156 10.05 6.24 18.64
C CYS A 156 8.63 6.05 19.18
N THR A 157 7.78 7.06 19.06
CA THR A 157 6.34 6.99 19.42
C THR A 157 5.57 5.95 18.62
N LYS A 158 6.09 5.55 17.46
CA LYS A 158 5.55 4.50 16.59
C LYS A 158 6.20 3.13 16.81
N LYS A 159 7.05 2.99 17.83
CA LYS A 159 7.72 1.74 18.25
C LYS A 159 8.72 1.14 17.24
N PHE A 160 9.20 1.94 16.28
CA PHE A 160 10.24 1.49 15.36
C PHE A 160 11.67 1.60 15.96
N PRO A 161 12.60 0.73 15.53
CA PRO A 161 12.35 -0.46 14.72
C PRO A 161 11.62 -1.54 15.55
N GLU A 162 10.67 -2.23 14.92
CA GLU A 162 10.01 -3.39 15.53
C GLU A 162 11.01 -4.55 15.72
N GLN A 163 10.70 -5.46 16.63
CA GLN A 163 11.54 -6.63 16.86
C GLN A 163 11.57 -7.53 15.61
N TYR A 164 12.76 -7.98 15.21
CA TYR A 164 12.89 -8.93 14.11
C TYR A 164 12.41 -10.32 14.51
N HIS A 165 11.62 -10.96 13.65
CA HIS A 165 11.13 -12.32 13.82
C HIS A 165 11.68 -13.20 12.70
N LYS A 166 12.17 -14.41 13.03
CA LYS A 166 12.72 -15.32 12.01
C LYS A 166 11.64 -16.04 11.18
N VAL A 167 10.41 -16.07 11.69
CA VAL A 167 9.29 -16.83 11.12
C VAL A 167 8.00 -16.03 11.26
N THR A 168 7.16 -16.12 10.24
CA THR A 168 5.80 -15.57 10.28
C THR A 168 4.91 -16.44 11.15
N SER A 169 4.21 -15.84 12.11
CA SER A 169 3.29 -16.53 13.02
C SER A 169 1.90 -15.90 12.98
N ILE A 170 0.89 -16.76 12.94
CA ILE A 170 -0.52 -16.37 12.93
C ILE A 170 -1.14 -16.88 14.23
N THR A 171 -1.59 -15.96 15.07
CA THR A 171 -2.39 -16.28 16.26
C THR A 171 -3.84 -15.88 16.03
N SER A 172 -4.72 -16.22 16.97
CA SER A 172 -6.13 -15.82 16.90
C SER A 172 -6.34 -14.30 16.98
N LYS A 173 -5.32 -13.54 17.39
CA LYS A 173 -5.39 -12.08 17.59
C LYS A 173 -4.41 -11.30 16.70
N ASP A 174 -3.23 -11.86 16.46
CA ASP A 174 -2.10 -11.15 15.85
C ASP A 174 -1.49 -11.93 14.69
N LEU A 175 -1.08 -11.20 13.64
CA LEU A 175 -0.20 -11.66 12.58
C LEU A 175 1.16 -11.00 12.81
N VAL A 176 2.19 -11.81 13.06
CA VAL A 176 3.57 -11.35 13.15
C VAL A 176 4.30 -11.86 11.92
N ILE A 177 4.86 -10.93 11.14
CA ILE A 177 5.56 -11.23 9.89
C ILE A 177 7.06 -11.26 10.17
N LYS A 178 7.79 -12.13 9.47
CA LYS A 178 9.25 -12.18 9.50
C LYS A 178 9.90 -10.88 8.98
#